data_AF-A0A2N3LD15-F1
#
_entry.id   AF-A0A2N3LD15-F1
#
_cell.length_a   1.000
_cell.length_b   1.000
_cell.length_c   1.000
_cell.angle_alpha   90.00
_cell.angle_beta   90.00
_cell.angle_gamma   90.00
#
_symmetry.space_group_name_H-M   'P 1'
#
loop_
_entity.id
_entity.type
_entity.pdbx_description
1 polymer ?
#
loop_
_entity_poly.entity_id
_entity_poly.type
_entity_poly.pdbx_seq_one_letter_code
_entity_poly.pdbx_strand_id
1 'polypeptide(L)' 'MNNLFKEVLETTGYICEPTKENVVNCFLDYVSEGAFANLNSDEALRDIEDGDITIEQICNNLLRICNRNL' A
#
# COMPACT_ATOMS: atom_id res chain seq x y z
N MET A 1 5.55 -12.17 -7.23
CA MET A 1 5.57 -10.75 -6.83
C MET A 1 4.77 -9.87 -7.80
N ASN A 2 5.05 -9.85 -9.11
CA ASN A 2 4.25 -9.03 -10.06
C ASN A 2 2.74 -9.32 -10.05
N ASN A 3 2.33 -10.59 -9.90
CA ASN A 3 0.90 -10.93 -9.80
C ASN A 3 0.25 -10.34 -8.54
N LEU A 4 0.99 -10.26 -7.42
CA LEU A 4 0.50 -9.69 -6.17
C LEU A 4 0.36 -8.16 -6.28
N PHE A 5 1.31 -7.47 -6.91
CA PHE A 5 1.19 -6.03 -7.14
C PHE A 5 0.00 -5.69 -8.01
N LYS A 6 -0.22 -6.47 -9.06
CA LYS A 6 -1.40 -6.33 -9.91
C LYS A 6 -2.70 -6.51 -9.11
N GLU A 7 -2.79 -7.58 -8.32
CA GLU A 7 -3.95 -7.85 -7.46
C GLU A 7 -4.21 -6.70 -6.48
N VAL A 8 -3.18 -6.20 -5.79
CA VAL A 8 -3.29 -5.08 -4.86
C VAL A 8 -3.86 -3.85 -5.56
N LEU A 9 -3.28 -3.45 -6.69
CA LEU A 9 -3.68 -2.24 -7.41
C LEU A 9 -5.09 -2.36 -8.02
N GLU A 10 -5.44 -3.53 -8.53
CA GLU A 10 -6.82 -3.80 -9.00
C GLU A 10 -7.83 -3.75 -7.84
N THR A 11 -7.47 -4.29 -6.68
CA THR A 11 -8.34 -4.31 -5.49
C THR A 11 -8.53 -2.92 -4.90
N THR A 12 -7.50 -2.07 -4.92
CA THR A 12 -7.58 -0.68 -4.42
C THR A 12 -8.22 0.28 -5.42
N GLY A 13 -8.42 -0.14 -6.67
CA GLY A 13 -8.89 0.72 -7.76
C GLY A 13 -7.82 1.65 -8.35
N TYR A 14 -6.54 1.41 -8.05
CA TYR A 14 -5.42 2.26 -8.42
C TYR A 14 -4.85 1.87 -9.81
N ILE A 15 -5.42 2.44 -10.88
CA ILE A 15 -5.16 2.03 -12.28
C ILE A 15 -3.77 2.49 -12.75
N CYS A 16 -2.78 1.59 -12.71
CA CYS A 16 -1.43 1.82 -13.22
C CYS A 16 -0.65 0.50 -13.46
N GLU A 17 0.61 0.60 -13.88
CA GLU A 17 1.49 -0.56 -14.04
C GLU A 17 1.85 -1.20 -12.68
N PRO A 18 1.91 -2.55 -12.59
CA PRO A 18 2.11 -3.26 -11.33
C PRO A 18 3.59 -3.30 -10.88
N THR A 19 4.11 -2.15 -10.46
CA THR A 19 5.48 -1.97 -9.95
C THR A 19 5.50 -1.81 -8.43
N LYS A 20 6.66 -2.06 -7.80
CA LYS A 20 6.86 -1.81 -6.36
C LYS A 20 6.58 -0.35 -6.01
N GLU A 21 7.08 0.57 -6.81
CA GLU A 21 6.93 2.03 -6.61
C GLU A 21 5.45 2.43 -6.62
N ASN A 22 4.67 1.93 -7.58
CA ASN A 22 3.24 2.25 -7.66
C ASN A 22 2.44 1.68 -6.49
N VAL A 23 2.81 0.50 -5.97
CA VAL A 23 2.19 -0.05 -4.75
C VAL A 23 2.54 0.79 -3.52
N VAL A 24 3.78 1.28 -3.41
CA VAL A 24 4.18 2.20 -2.34
C VAL A 24 3.41 3.52 -2.43
N ASN A 25 3.28 4.09 -3.64
CA ASN A 25 2.51 5.32 -3.85
C ASN A 25 1.04 5.14 -3.46
N CYS A 26 0.41 4.05 -3.92
CA CYS A 26 -0.96 3.70 -3.52
C CYS A 26 -1.10 3.56 -2.00
N PHE A 27 -0.13 2.98 -1.31
CA PHE A 27 -0.13 2.88 0.14
C PHE A 27 -0.03 4.25 0.83
N LEU A 28 0.87 5.11 0.38
CA LEU A 28 1.05 6.45 0.93
C LEU A 28 -0.19 7.33 0.73
N ASP A 29 -0.91 7.15 -0.37
CA ASP A 29 -2.20 7.82 -0.59
C ASP A 29 -3.24 7.38 0.45
N TYR A 30 -3.39 6.07 0.69
CA TYR A 30 -4.29 5.55 1.74
C TYR A 30 -3.88 6.03 3.15
N VAL A 31 -2.58 6.13 3.43
CA VAL A 31 -2.06 6.71 4.68
C VAL A 31 -2.48 8.19 4.78
N SER A 32 -2.31 8.96 3.71
CA SER A 32 -2.68 10.38 3.68
C SER A 32 -4.17 10.63 3.86
N GLU A 33 -5.01 9.69 3.39
CA GLU A 33 -6.47 9.70 3.58
C GLU A 33 -6.91 9.24 4.98
N GLY A 34 -5.96 8.81 5.83
CA GLY A 34 -6.22 8.39 7.20
C GLY A 34 -6.72 6.95 7.34
N ALA A 35 -6.56 6.09 6.32
CA ALA A 35 -6.89 4.67 6.42
C ALA A 35 -6.06 3.94 7.49
N PHE A 36 -4.91 4.53 7.86
CA PHE A 36 -3.99 4.04 8.89
C PHE A 36 -3.87 5.07 10.02
N ALA A 37 -4.78 5.02 11.00
CA ALA A 37 -4.99 6.06 12.02
C ALA A 37 -3.75 6.49 12.84
N ASN A 38 -2.69 5.68 12.89
CA ASN A 38 -1.48 5.94 13.69
C ASN A 38 -0.23 6.16 12.81
N LEU A 39 -0.41 6.40 11.52
CA LEU A 39 0.69 6.56 10.59
C LEU A 39 0.43 7.78 9.71
N ASN A 40 1.41 8.68 9.59
CA ASN A 40 1.39 9.74 8.57
C ASN A 40 2.34 9.39 7.41
N SER A 41 2.19 10.08 6.27
CA SER A 41 2.93 9.74 5.05
C SER A 41 4.45 9.89 5.20
N ASP A 42 4.93 10.85 6.00
CA ASP A 42 6.37 11.06 6.23
C ASP A 42 6.98 9.96 7.10
N GLU A 43 6.27 9.53 8.14
CA GLU A 43 6.66 8.38 8.97
C GLU A 43 6.63 7.10 8.16
N ALA A 44 5.55 6.86 7.41
CA ALA A 44 5.42 5.71 6.53
C ALA A 44 6.57 5.62 5.53
N LEU A 45 6.94 6.74 4.89
CA LEU A 45 8.02 6.75 3.92
C LEU A 45 9.37 6.43 4.58
N ARG A 46 9.67 7.03 5.74
CA ARG A 46 10.89 6.72 6.50
C ARG A 46 10.95 5.24 6.90
N ASP A 47 9.87 4.71 7.45
CA ASP A 47 9.80 3.30 7.87
C ASP A 47 9.97 2.35 6.66
N ILE A 48 9.53 2.74 5.46
CA ILE A 48 9.76 1.98 4.22
C ILE A 48 11.23 2.02 3.80
N GLU A 49 11.86 3.19 3.88
CA GLU A 49 13.29 3.40 3.55
C GLU A 49 14.21 2.65 4.51
N ASP A 50 13.89 2.67 5.81
CA ASP A 50 14.61 1.96 6.87
C ASP A 50 14.33 0.45 6.85
N GLY A 51 13.28 0.01 6.15
CA GLY A 51 12.90 -1.39 5.99
C GLY A 51 12.01 -1.96 7.09
N ASP A 52 11.56 -1.11 8.01
CA ASP A 52 10.59 -1.43 9.07
C ASP A 52 9.19 -1.74 8.49
N ILE A 53 8.84 -1.10 7.37
CA ILE A 53 7.68 -1.44 6.54
C ILE A 53 8.16 -2.06 5.22
N THR A 54 7.94 -3.36 5.10
CA THR A 54 8.25 -4.12 3.89
C THR A 54 7.13 -4.04 2.85
N ILE A 55 7.48 -4.26 1.59
CA ILE A 55 6.51 -4.30 0.48
C ILE A 55 5.44 -5.39 0.69
N GLU A 56 5.77 -6.50 1.34
CA GLU A 56 4.83 -7.57 1.65
C GLU A 56 3.80 -7.13 2.70
N GLN A 57 4.24 -6.41 3.74
CA GLN A 57 3.34 -5.83 4.73
C GLN A 57 2.39 -4.80 4.08
N ILE A 58 2.90 -3.97 3.18
CA ILE A 58 2.09 -3.02 2.41
C ILE A 58 0.99 -3.74 1.61
N CYS A 59 1.38 -4.73 0.81
CA CYS A 59 0.43 -5.50 -0.01
C CYS A 59 -0.68 -6.13 0.85
N ASN A 60 -0.28 -6.81 1.94
CA ASN A 60 -1.23 -7.47 2.84
C ASN A 60 -2.17 -6.49 3.53
N ASN A 61 -1.67 -5.32 3.94
CA ASN A 61 -2.48 -4.29 4.58
C ASN A 61 -3.51 -3.68 3.62
N LEU A 62 -3.10 -3.34 2.40
CA LEU A 62 -3.99 -2.82 1.37
C LEU A 62 -5.10 -3.83 1.01
N LEU A 63 -4.73 -5.09 0.77
CA LEU A 63 -5.72 -6.15 0.52
C LEU A 63 -6.67 -6.34 1.70
N ARG A 64 -6.16 -6.31 2.95
CA ARG A 64 -6.99 -6.48 4.14
C ARG A 64 -8.03 -5.36 4.32
N ILE A 65 -7.68 -4.12 4.00
CA ILE A 65 -8.59 -2.98 4.14
C ILE A 65 -9.62 -3.00 3.00
N CYS A 66 -9.19 -3.25 1.77
CA CYS A 66 -10.07 -3.18 0.60
C CYS A 66 -10.98 -4.40 0.47
N ASN A 67 -10.52 -5.61 0.82
CA ASN A 67 -11.35 -6.82 0.80
C ASN A 67 -12.35 -6.92 1.95
N ARG A 68 -12.30 -6.04 2.95
CA ARG A 68 -13.32 -5.98 4.02
C ARG A 68 -14.61 -5.26 3.58
N ASN A 69 -14.65 -4.72 2.37
CA ASN A 69 -15.80 -3.99 1.81
C ASN A 69 -16.58 -4.81 0.75
N LEU A 70 -16.31 -6.11 0.62
CA LEU A 70 -17.10 -7.08 -0.16
C LEU A 70 -17.86 -8.03 0.79
#